data_AF-A0A0C3KD85-F1
#
_entry.id   AF-A0A0C3KD85-F1
#
_cell.length_a   1.000
_cell.length_b   1.000
_cell.length_c   1.000
_cell.angle_alpha   90.00
_cell.angle_beta   90.00
_cell.angle_gamma   90.00
#
_symmetry.space_group_name_H-M   'P 1'
#
loop_
_entity.id
_entity.type
_entity.pdbx_description
1 polymer ?
#
loop_
_entity_poly.entity_id
_entity_poly.type
_entity_poly.pdbx_seq_one_letter_code
_entity_poly.pdbx_strand_id
1 'polypeptide(L)'
;IQVIVSVLEELQSHFMPLMKTIHWNICHADLTEVNVKTNLHTTPDEDINISFLPLPETFNFLDCEDWQQLAQGIHNWLLTVPPASQQWTWGQDTFWFAYIAAYPRFPHGRWPFWDARIPLDSPFIQDWMAQKLELVAEKPEEVLHQIWLEFHSHIALFYLAAHCRNICRLPQ
;
A
#
# COMPACT_ATOMS: atom_id res chain seq x y z
N ILE A 1 -24.53 -50.40 8.69
CA ILE A 1 -24.73 -49.70 7.40
C ILE A 1 -23.98 -48.39 7.53
N GLN A 2 -22.88 -48.24 6.78
CA GLN A 2 -21.89 -47.18 6.92
C GLN A 2 -21.97 -46.33 5.64
N VAL A 3 -22.20 -45.03 5.78
CA VAL A 3 -22.27 -44.10 4.64
C VAL A 3 -20.93 -43.41 4.54
N ILE A 4 -20.20 -43.69 3.45
CA ILE A 4 -18.98 -43.00 3.06
C ILE A 4 -19.39 -41.95 2.02
N VAL A 5 -19.21 -40.66 2.34
CA VAL A 5 -19.35 -39.58 1.36
C VAL A 5 -17.94 -39.23 0.89
N SER A 6 -17.62 -39.65 -0.33
CA SER A 6 -16.43 -39.23 -1.03
C SER A 6 -16.64 -37.81 -1.56
N VAL A 7 -15.80 -36.87 -1.11
CA VAL A 7 -15.58 -35.60 -1.80
C VAL A 7 -14.09 -35.53 -2.06
N LEU A 8 -13.68 -35.78 -3.31
CA LEU A 8 -12.44 -35.20 -3.80
C LEU A 8 -12.41 -35.13 -5.33
N GLU A 9 -12.23 -33.89 -5.78
CA GLU A 9 -11.53 -33.45 -6.99
C GLU A 9 -12.15 -33.61 -8.39
N GLU A 10 -11.71 -32.65 -9.22
CA GLU A 10 -11.95 -32.40 -10.65
C GLU A 10 -13.11 -31.43 -10.97
N LEU A 11 -12.92 -30.30 -11.66
CA LEU A 11 -11.71 -29.69 -12.19
C LEU A 11 -12.01 -28.21 -12.53
N GLN A 12 -10.94 -27.43 -12.61
CA GLN A 12 -10.84 -26.02 -12.96
C GLN A 12 -11.72 -25.60 -14.14
N SER A 13 -12.45 -24.48 -13.99
CA SER A 13 -12.64 -23.54 -15.09
C SER A 13 -13.16 -22.19 -14.55
N HIS A 14 -12.31 -21.16 -14.66
CA HIS A 14 -12.69 -19.75 -14.69
C HIS A 14 -13.45 -19.18 -13.47
N PHE A 15 -12.73 -18.92 -12.39
CA PHE A 15 -13.07 -17.78 -11.53
C PHE A 15 -11.96 -16.74 -11.64
N MET A 16 -12.17 -15.76 -12.54
CA MET A 16 -11.48 -14.49 -12.38
C MET A 16 -11.90 -13.90 -11.04
N PRO A 17 -10.97 -13.44 -10.19
CA PRO A 17 -11.36 -12.60 -9.07
C PRO A 17 -11.99 -11.34 -9.67
N LEU A 18 -13.26 -11.14 -9.35
CA LEU A 18 -14.01 -9.95 -9.72
C LEU A 18 -13.35 -8.78 -8.97
N MET A 19 -12.41 -8.09 -9.63
CA MET A 19 -11.87 -6.83 -9.10
C MET A 19 -13.06 -5.90 -8.91
N LYS A 20 -13.48 -5.72 -7.66
CA LYS A 20 -14.28 -4.55 -7.29
C LYS A 20 -13.40 -3.35 -7.57
N THR A 21 -13.69 -2.67 -8.66
CA THR A 21 -13.16 -1.35 -8.95
C THR A 21 -13.51 -0.45 -7.76
N ILE A 22 -12.55 -0.19 -6.89
CA ILE A 22 -12.64 0.90 -5.94
C ILE A 22 -12.55 2.15 -6.80
N HIS A 23 -13.73 2.64 -7.19
CA HIS A 23 -13.90 3.91 -7.85
C HIS A 23 -13.49 4.96 -6.80
N TRP A 24 -12.27 5.47 -6.92
CA TRP A 24 -11.88 6.70 -6.23
C TRP A 24 -12.88 7.76 -6.64
N ASN A 25 -13.87 8.02 -5.77
CA ASN A 25 -14.77 9.14 -5.95
C ASN A 25 -13.90 10.39 -5.96
N ILE A 26 -13.68 10.90 -7.16
CA ILE A 26 -13.19 12.25 -7.41
C ILE A 26 -14.08 13.16 -6.59
N CYS A 27 -13.52 13.78 -5.56
CA CYS A 27 -14.18 14.87 -4.85
C CYS A 27 -14.41 16.00 -5.86
N HIS A 28 -15.53 15.95 -6.56
CA HIS A 28 -16.19 17.16 -7.03
C HIS A 28 -16.65 17.88 -5.77
N ALA A 29 -15.80 18.80 -5.30
CA ALA A 29 -16.25 19.80 -4.35
C ALA A 29 -17.35 20.61 -5.05
N ASP A 30 -18.59 20.40 -4.61
CA ASP A 30 -19.70 21.29 -4.93
C ASP A 30 -19.32 22.70 -4.46
N LEU A 31 -19.19 23.60 -5.43
CA LEU A 31 -19.07 25.02 -5.22
C LEU A 31 -20.37 25.53 -4.59
N THR A 32 -20.44 25.53 -3.26
CA THR A 32 -21.35 26.41 -2.54
C THR A 32 -20.57 27.62 -2.04
N GLU A 33 -20.94 28.77 -2.59
CA GLU A 33 -20.40 30.09 -2.29
C GLU A 33 -20.44 30.37 -0.78
N VAL A 34 -19.29 30.36 -0.13
CA VAL A 34 -19.06 31.14 1.09
C VAL A 34 -17.76 31.91 0.93
N ASN A 35 -17.95 33.21 0.72
CA ASN A 35 -16.95 34.25 0.63
C ASN A 35 -16.15 34.35 1.95
N VAL A 36 -15.04 33.64 2.04
CA VAL A 36 -13.99 33.91 3.03
C VAL A 36 -12.67 34.03 2.29
N LYS A 37 -12.17 35.27 2.18
CA LYS A 37 -10.81 35.58 1.74
C LYS A 37 -9.80 35.00 2.73
N THR A 38 -9.41 33.75 2.55
CA THR A 38 -8.14 33.24 3.05
C THR A 38 -7.21 33.09 1.85
N ASN A 39 -6.16 33.92 1.83
CA ASN A 39 -5.03 33.77 0.93
C ASN A 39 -4.30 32.46 1.24
N LEU A 40 -4.82 31.34 0.73
CA LEU A 40 -4.05 30.11 0.55
C LEU A 40 -3.53 30.14 -0.88
N HIS A 41 -2.32 30.68 -1.01
CA HIS A 41 -1.51 30.45 -2.18
C HIS A 41 -1.08 28.98 -2.15
N THR A 42 -1.98 28.09 -2.55
CA THR A 42 -1.65 26.70 -2.81
C THR A 42 -0.91 26.70 -4.14
N THR A 43 0.42 26.72 -4.08
CA THR A 43 1.26 26.47 -5.25
C THR A 43 0.90 25.09 -5.82
N PRO A 44 0.76 24.96 -7.14
CA PRO A 44 0.51 23.67 -7.78
C PRO A 44 1.80 22.85 -7.73
N ASP A 45 1.71 21.62 -7.20
CA ASP A 45 2.74 20.57 -7.33
C ASP A 45 4.18 21.02 -7.06
N GLU A 46 4.58 21.09 -5.80
CA GLU A 46 5.97 20.73 -5.53
C GLU A 46 6.10 19.23 -5.84
N ASP A 47 6.91 18.89 -6.85
CA ASP A 47 7.27 17.51 -7.19
C ASP A 47 7.85 16.83 -5.95
N ILE A 48 7.00 16.16 -5.17
CA ILE A 48 7.41 15.45 -3.96
C ILE A 48 8.34 14.30 -4.40
N ASN A 49 9.63 14.49 -4.13
CA ASN A 49 10.66 13.53 -4.50
C ASN A 49 10.51 12.24 -3.68
N ILE A 50 10.33 11.11 -4.36
CA ILE A 50 10.28 9.78 -3.75
C ILE A 50 11.68 9.17 -3.81
N SER A 51 12.45 9.34 -2.73
CA SER A 51 13.88 8.98 -2.71
C SER A 51 14.15 7.48 -2.56
N PHE A 52 13.15 6.70 -2.18
CA PHE A 52 13.27 5.25 -1.95
C PHE A 52 12.88 4.41 -3.17
N LEU A 53 12.48 5.06 -4.29
CA LEU A 53 12.20 4.40 -5.56
C LEU A 53 13.01 5.05 -6.71
N PRO A 54 13.39 4.29 -7.75
CA PRO A 54 13.19 2.85 -7.90
C PRO A 54 14.00 2.04 -6.88
N LEU A 55 13.59 0.80 -6.63
CA LEU A 55 14.35 -0.09 -5.74
C LEU A 55 15.74 -0.41 -6.35
N PRO A 56 16.78 -0.58 -5.52
CA PRO A 56 18.08 -1.04 -6.00
C PRO A 56 17.99 -2.40 -6.69
N GLU A 57 18.81 -2.64 -7.71
CA GLU A 57 18.88 -3.95 -8.39
C GLU A 57 19.30 -5.09 -7.44
N THR A 58 19.95 -4.74 -6.34
CA THR A 58 20.39 -5.67 -5.30
C THR A 58 19.31 -6.00 -4.28
N PHE A 59 18.14 -5.35 -4.34
CA PHE A 59 17.07 -5.56 -3.38
C PHE A 59 16.53 -6.99 -3.47
N ASN A 60 16.60 -7.71 -2.36
CA ASN A 60 16.10 -9.06 -2.19
C ASN A 60 14.79 -9.05 -1.41
N PHE A 61 13.68 -9.31 -2.10
CA PHE A 61 12.35 -9.33 -1.47
C PHE A 61 12.14 -10.48 -0.47
N LEU A 62 13.05 -11.47 -0.43
CA LEU A 62 13.04 -12.52 0.60
C LEU A 62 13.87 -12.14 1.84
N ASP A 63 14.65 -11.07 1.77
CA ASP A 63 15.46 -10.60 2.89
C ASP A 63 14.72 -9.55 3.72
N CYS A 64 14.49 -9.86 4.98
CA CYS A 64 13.85 -8.94 5.91
C CYS A 64 14.69 -7.67 6.14
N GLU A 65 16.02 -7.73 6.03
CA GLU A 65 16.89 -6.55 6.24
C GLU A 65 16.71 -5.50 5.14
N ASP A 66 16.58 -5.94 3.88
CA ASP A 66 16.30 -5.05 2.75
C ASP A 66 14.94 -4.35 2.93
N TRP A 67 13.92 -5.09 3.38
CA TRP A 67 12.63 -4.52 3.74
C TRP A 67 12.70 -3.53 4.91
N GLN A 68 13.56 -3.78 5.91
CA GLN A 68 13.75 -2.86 7.04
C GLN A 68 14.34 -1.53 6.57
N GLN A 69 15.35 -1.57 5.70
CA GLN A 69 15.95 -0.36 5.13
C GLN A 69 14.93 0.42 4.30
N LEU A 70 14.13 -0.28 3.50
CA LEU A 70 13.06 0.32 2.71
C LEU A 70 11.98 0.94 3.60
N ALA A 71 11.48 0.22 4.61
CA ALA A 71 10.48 0.71 5.55
C ALA A 71 10.97 1.97 6.29
N GLN A 72 12.25 2.00 6.67
CA GLN A 72 12.87 3.17 7.29
C GLN A 72 12.96 4.37 6.32
N GLY A 73 13.31 4.11 5.05
CA GLY A 73 13.33 5.13 4.01
C GLY A 73 11.96 5.76 3.78
N ILE A 74 10.92 4.94 3.68
CA ILE A 74 9.53 5.39 3.50
C ILE A 74 9.05 6.13 4.76
N HIS A 75 9.35 5.62 5.95
CA HIS A 75 9.03 6.26 7.21
C HIS A 75 9.59 7.69 7.26
N ASN A 76 10.90 7.84 7.02
CA ASN A 76 11.55 9.16 7.02
C ASN A 76 10.92 10.09 6.00
N TRP A 77 10.60 9.59 4.80
CA TRP A 77 9.93 10.35 3.76
C TRP A 77 8.52 10.81 4.19
N LEU A 78 7.69 9.92 4.74
CA LEU A 78 6.33 10.26 5.21
C LEU A 78 6.31 11.39 6.24
N LEU A 79 7.33 11.48 7.08
CA LEU A 79 7.45 12.57 8.06
C LEU A 79 7.71 13.94 7.43
N THR A 80 8.12 13.97 6.16
CA THR A 80 8.34 15.21 5.38
C THR A 80 7.14 15.60 4.52
N VAL A 81 6.21 14.67 4.29
CA VAL A 81 5.07 14.87 3.38
C VAL A 81 3.84 15.34 4.16
N PRO A 82 3.06 16.31 3.65
CA PRO A 82 1.82 16.77 4.30
C PRO A 82 0.80 15.61 4.46
N PRO A 83 0.28 15.35 5.68
CA PRO A 83 -0.67 14.24 5.93
C PRO A 83 -1.97 14.29 5.12
N ALA A 84 -2.39 15.48 4.68
CA ALA A 84 -3.58 15.66 3.85
C ALA A 84 -3.34 15.40 2.35
N SER A 85 -2.10 15.08 1.94
CA SER A 85 -1.76 14.87 0.53
C SER A 85 -2.02 13.44 0.07
N GLN A 86 -2.29 13.26 -1.22
CA GLN A 86 -2.43 11.92 -1.82
C GLN A 86 -1.13 11.12 -1.73
N GLN A 87 0.02 11.79 -1.80
CA GLN A 87 1.34 11.19 -1.67
C GLN A 87 1.53 10.57 -0.29
N TRP A 88 1.04 11.24 0.76
CA TRP A 88 1.09 10.71 2.11
C TRP A 88 0.24 9.45 2.25
N THR A 89 -1.01 9.48 1.78
CA THR A 89 -1.90 8.30 1.79
C THR A 89 -1.28 7.13 1.02
N TRP A 90 -0.76 7.39 -0.19
CA TRP A 90 -0.08 6.36 -0.98
C TRP A 90 1.15 5.80 -0.26
N GLY A 91 1.99 6.66 0.31
CA GLY A 91 3.20 6.22 0.98
C GLY A 91 2.95 5.51 2.31
N GLN A 92 1.83 5.79 2.96
CA GLN A 92 1.41 5.07 4.16
C GLN A 92 1.12 3.59 3.84
N ASP A 93 0.40 3.33 2.75
CA ASP A 93 0.19 1.96 2.26
C ASP A 93 1.53 1.30 1.94
N THR A 94 2.40 2.01 1.20
CA THR A 94 3.76 1.55 0.85
C THR A 94 4.59 1.22 2.09
N PHE A 95 4.49 2.04 3.14
CA PHE A 95 5.14 1.81 4.42
C PHE A 95 4.65 0.51 5.06
N TRP A 96 3.34 0.29 5.11
CA TRP A 96 2.77 -0.91 5.74
C TRP A 96 3.16 -2.19 5.02
N PHE A 97 3.23 -2.19 3.68
CA PHE A 97 3.78 -3.32 2.93
C PHE A 97 5.23 -3.61 3.35
N ALA A 98 6.10 -2.59 3.31
CA ALA A 98 7.51 -2.76 3.62
C ALA A 98 7.74 -3.17 5.09
N TYR A 99 6.97 -2.59 6.00
CA TYR A 99 7.07 -2.84 7.43
C TYR A 99 6.63 -4.28 7.79
N ILE A 100 5.53 -4.77 7.20
CA ILE A 100 5.10 -6.14 7.43
C ILE A 100 6.09 -7.13 6.82
N ALA A 101 6.63 -6.85 5.63
CA ALA A 101 7.65 -7.71 5.05
C ALA A 101 8.95 -7.73 5.87
N ALA A 102 9.33 -6.60 6.47
CA ALA A 102 10.44 -6.52 7.42
C ALA A 102 10.20 -7.32 8.71
N TYR A 103 8.93 -7.45 9.12
CA TYR A 103 8.51 -8.11 10.35
C TYR A 103 7.28 -9.01 10.12
N PRO A 104 7.42 -10.16 9.42
CA PRO A 104 6.26 -10.97 8.98
C PRO A 104 5.40 -11.51 10.12
N ARG A 105 5.94 -11.52 11.35
CA ARG A 105 5.21 -11.92 12.56
C ARG A 105 4.36 -10.81 13.17
N PHE A 106 4.38 -9.59 12.65
CA PHE A 106 3.54 -8.50 13.15
C PHE A 106 2.04 -8.87 13.04
N PRO A 107 1.20 -8.63 14.06
CA PRO A 107 1.46 -7.96 15.34
C PRO A 107 1.69 -8.94 16.52
N HIS A 108 2.22 -10.15 16.29
CA HIS A 108 2.38 -11.20 17.31
C HIS A 108 3.84 -11.55 17.65
N GLY A 109 4.79 -11.10 16.83
CA GLY A 109 6.24 -11.25 17.05
C GLY A 109 6.91 -10.13 17.83
N ARG A 110 8.12 -9.80 17.43
CA ARG A 110 8.84 -8.59 17.85
C ARG A 110 8.97 -7.68 16.66
N TRP A 111 8.75 -6.40 16.88
CA TRP A 111 8.86 -5.37 15.86
C TRP A 111 9.27 -4.06 16.56
N PRO A 112 10.00 -3.17 15.88
CA PRO A 112 10.36 -1.86 16.42
C PRO A 112 9.14 -0.95 16.46
N PHE A 113 9.11 0.01 17.37
CA PHE A 113 8.09 1.05 17.32
C PHE A 113 8.24 1.88 16.03
N TRP A 114 7.11 2.28 15.45
CA TRP A 114 7.05 3.31 14.40
C TRP A 114 6.51 4.62 14.99
N ASP A 115 6.61 5.71 14.23
CA ASP A 115 6.08 7.00 14.66
C ASP A 115 4.53 7.00 14.61
N ALA A 116 3.87 7.37 15.70
CA ALA A 116 2.42 7.38 15.82
C ALA A 116 1.71 8.31 14.81
N ARG A 117 2.45 9.19 14.14
CA ARG A 117 1.96 9.97 13.00
C ARG A 117 1.65 9.12 11.78
N ILE A 118 2.09 7.86 11.73
CA ILE A 118 1.69 6.87 10.71
C ILE A 118 0.63 5.94 11.34
N PRO A 119 -0.67 6.23 11.16
CA PRO A 119 -1.74 5.44 11.73
C PRO A 119 -1.90 4.08 11.05
N LEU A 120 -2.55 3.18 11.78
CA LEU A 120 -3.03 1.89 11.31
C LEU A 120 -4.41 2.07 10.65
N ASP A 121 -4.56 2.87 9.61
CA ASP A 121 -5.87 3.14 8.99
C ASP A 121 -5.94 2.84 7.49
N SER A 122 -4.85 2.32 6.91
CA SER A 122 -4.91 1.83 5.54
C SER A 122 -5.78 0.57 5.40
N PRO A 123 -6.48 0.39 4.26
CA PRO A 123 -7.22 -0.84 4.00
C PRO A 123 -6.34 -2.08 4.14
N PHE A 124 -5.11 -2.05 3.61
CA PHE A 124 -4.18 -3.15 3.69
C PHE A 124 -3.83 -3.53 5.13
N ILE A 125 -3.46 -2.56 5.98
CA ILE A 125 -3.08 -2.87 7.37
C ILE A 125 -4.28 -3.31 8.19
N GLN A 126 -5.46 -2.76 7.93
CA GLN A 126 -6.70 -3.18 8.58
C GLN A 126 -7.03 -4.65 8.23
N ASP A 127 -6.94 -5.01 6.96
CA ASP A 127 -7.14 -6.38 6.50
C ASP A 127 -6.08 -7.31 7.09
N TRP A 128 -4.80 -6.91 7.11
CA TRP A 128 -3.72 -7.65 7.76
C TRP A 128 -4.01 -7.92 9.24
N MET A 129 -4.41 -6.89 9.99
CA MET A 129 -4.73 -6.99 11.41
C MET A 129 -5.97 -7.84 11.69
N ALA A 130 -6.87 -7.99 10.71
CA ALA A 130 -8.07 -8.82 10.81
C ALA A 130 -7.81 -10.31 10.51
N GLN A 131 -6.67 -10.67 9.92
CA GLN A 131 -6.36 -12.06 9.60
C GLN A 131 -6.19 -12.92 10.85
N LYS A 132 -6.74 -14.14 10.83
CA LYS A 132 -6.55 -15.10 11.93
C LYS A 132 -5.10 -15.62 11.93
N LEU A 133 -4.45 -15.48 13.09
CA LEU A 133 -3.04 -15.79 13.38
C LEU A 133 -2.46 -17.08 12.79
N GLU A 134 -3.29 -18.10 12.62
CA GLU A 134 -2.83 -19.48 12.39
C GLU A 134 -2.14 -19.65 11.03
N LEU A 135 -2.35 -18.75 10.07
CA LEU A 135 -1.82 -18.89 8.70
C LEU A 135 -0.48 -18.19 8.44
N VAL A 136 -0.18 -17.09 9.15
CA VAL A 136 1.00 -16.25 8.87
C VAL A 136 2.29 -16.88 9.43
N ALA A 137 2.18 -17.76 10.42
CA ALA A 137 3.34 -18.28 11.15
C ALA A 137 4.03 -19.49 10.48
N GLU A 138 3.34 -20.25 9.63
CA GLU A 138 3.87 -21.53 9.15
C GLU A 138 4.86 -21.36 7.99
N LYS A 139 4.75 -20.29 7.19
CA LYS A 139 5.56 -20.11 5.98
C LYS A 139 5.84 -18.62 5.66
N PRO A 140 6.91 -18.04 6.24
CA PRO A 140 7.23 -16.62 6.03
C PRO A 140 7.55 -16.27 4.57
N GLU A 141 8.11 -17.20 3.79
CA GLU A 141 8.42 -16.97 2.37
C GLU A 141 7.17 -16.75 1.52
N GLU A 142 6.09 -17.50 1.77
CA GLU A 142 4.82 -17.33 1.06
C GLU A 142 4.21 -15.94 1.34
N VAL A 143 4.30 -15.51 2.60
CA VAL A 143 3.89 -14.17 3.03
C VAL A 143 4.70 -13.08 2.33
N LEU A 144 6.03 -13.21 2.28
CA LEU A 144 6.90 -12.26 1.58
C LEU A 144 6.63 -12.20 0.09
N HIS A 145 6.37 -13.34 -0.54
CA HIS A 145 5.95 -13.39 -1.94
C HIS A 145 4.63 -12.66 -2.19
N GLN A 146 3.63 -12.87 -1.33
CA GLN A 146 2.36 -12.16 -1.43
C GLN A 146 2.54 -10.65 -1.28
N ILE A 147 3.25 -10.22 -0.24
CA ILE A 147 3.51 -8.80 0.02
C ILE A 147 4.28 -8.18 -1.15
N TRP A 148 5.26 -8.88 -1.71
CA TRP A 148 6.00 -8.40 -2.88
C TRP A 148 5.11 -8.12 -4.08
N LEU A 149 4.15 -9.01 -4.37
CA LEU A 149 3.20 -8.83 -5.48
C LEU A 149 2.28 -7.63 -5.23
N GLU A 150 1.73 -7.50 -4.03
CA GLU A 150 0.85 -6.39 -3.66
C GLU A 150 1.61 -5.05 -3.69
N PHE A 151 2.83 -5.03 -3.14
CA PHE A 151 3.73 -3.87 -3.16
C PHE A 151 4.05 -3.41 -4.58
N HIS A 152 4.39 -4.33 -5.48
CA HIS A 152 4.63 -3.99 -6.89
C HIS A 152 3.39 -3.42 -7.58
N SER A 153 2.23 -4.02 -7.33
CA SER A 153 0.96 -3.52 -7.88
C SER A 153 0.70 -2.10 -7.40
N HIS A 154 0.87 -1.85 -6.10
CA HIS A 154 0.67 -0.55 -5.47
C HIS A 154 1.60 0.54 -6.02
N ILE A 155 2.88 0.20 -6.24
CA ILE A 155 3.86 1.12 -6.84
C ILE A 155 3.52 1.40 -8.30
N ALA A 156 3.16 0.38 -9.08
CA ALA A 156 2.83 0.55 -10.49
C ALA A 156 1.64 1.52 -10.67
N LEU A 157 0.63 1.44 -9.81
CA LEU A 157 -0.52 2.35 -9.82
C LEU A 157 -0.12 3.81 -9.60
N PHE A 158 0.88 4.06 -8.74
CA PHE A 158 1.39 5.41 -8.52
C PHE A 158 2.01 6.01 -9.79
N TYR A 159 2.89 5.26 -10.44
CA TYR A 159 3.55 5.71 -11.66
C TYR A 159 2.57 5.85 -12.84
N LEU A 160 1.60 4.94 -12.96
CA LEU A 160 0.54 5.05 -13.98
C LEU A 160 -0.33 6.29 -13.76
N ALA A 161 -0.75 6.55 -12.52
CA ALA A 161 -1.55 7.72 -12.19
C ALA A 161 -0.76 9.04 -12.36
N ALA A 162 0.53 9.05 -12.01
CA ALA A 162 1.41 10.19 -12.26
C ALA A 162 1.59 10.45 -13.77
N HIS A 163 1.75 9.39 -14.56
CA HIS A 163 1.88 9.50 -16.01
C HIS A 163 0.60 10.04 -16.69
N CYS A 164 -0.58 9.55 -16.28
CA CYS A 164 -1.85 10.08 -16.79
C CYS A 164 -2.07 11.56 -16.43
N ARG A 165 -1.68 11.99 -15.21
CA ARG A 165 -1.75 13.40 -14.81
C ARG A 165 -0.86 14.31 -15.65
N ASN A 166 0.32 13.84 -16.03
CA ASN A 166 1.25 14.59 -16.89
C ASN A 166 0.74 14.71 -18.34
N ILE A 167 0.07 13.68 -18.88
CA ILE A 167 -0.51 13.74 -20.23
C ILE A 167 -1.69 14.73 -20.28
N CYS A 168 -2.53 14.77 -19.25
CA CYS A 168 -3.69 15.69 -19.20
C CYS A 168 -3.32 17.18 -18.99
N ARG A 169 -2.04 17.50 -18.74
CA ARG A 169 -1.55 18.88 -18.53
C ARG A 169 -0.88 19.51 -19.75
N LEU A 170 -0.83 18.83 -20.89
CA LEU A 170 -0.31 19.44 -22.12
C LEU A 170 -1.29 20.54 -22.62
N PRO A 171 -0.83 21.78 -22.82
CA PRO A 171 -1.66 22.82 -23.40
C PRO A 171 -2.01 22.47 -24.86
N GLN A 172 -3.28 22.65 -25.22
CA GLN A 172 -3.76 22.61 -26.61
C GLN A 172 -3.15 23.72 -27.45
#